data_AF-A0A317J4G8-F1
#
_entry.id   AF-A0A317J4G8-F1
#
_cell.length_a   1.000
_cell.length_b   1.000
_cell.length_c   1.000
_cell.angle_alpha   90.00
_cell.angle_beta   90.00
_cell.angle_gamma   90.00
#
_symmetry.space_group_name_H-M   'P 1'
#
loop_
_entity.id
_entity.type
_entity.pdbx_description
1 polymer ?
#
loop_
_entity_poly.entity_id
_entity_poly.type
_entity_poly.pdbx_seq_one_letter_code
_entity_poly.pdbx_strand_id
1 'polypeptide(L)'
;MVNFPISTPWKVVIYRCALVFITLFWIAHMISLPVAVTYDGFIYIDMADVLGSSRFPQDWNFARTPLFPLTLKLAFWAFGRQPLAVIAVSSTLGLAGTFIVGRLVRRYAGEVAAALAMVVMALFPTSVAYQHFALTEVGTAFFLVLIAAALLLPADRPRQVW
;
A
#
# COMPACT_ATOMS: atom_id res chain seq x y z
N MET A 1 -13.32 10.61 -27.69
CA MET A 1 -11.97 11.03 -27.27
C MET A 1 -12.14 12.11 -26.22
N VAL A 2 -11.71 11.87 -24.98
CA VAL A 2 -11.68 12.92 -23.95
C VAL A 2 -10.46 13.79 -24.24
N ASN A 3 -10.66 15.05 -24.63
CA ASN A 3 -9.56 15.99 -24.80
C ASN A 3 -9.00 16.31 -23.40
N PHE A 4 -7.83 15.77 -23.10
CA PHE A 4 -7.12 16.14 -21.89
C PHE A 4 -6.43 17.50 -22.12
N PRO A 5 -6.65 18.49 -21.25
CA PRO A 5 -5.99 19.78 -21.39
C PRO A 5 -4.48 19.60 -21.29
N ILE A 6 -3.73 20.27 -22.17
CA ILE A 6 -2.27 20.28 -22.15
C ILE A 6 -1.82 20.81 -20.77
N SER A 7 -1.12 19.97 -20.01
CA SER A 7 -0.67 20.32 -18.66
C SER A 7 0.32 21.48 -18.72
N THR A 8 0.08 22.55 -17.98
CA THR A 8 1.06 23.65 -17.86
C THR A 8 2.31 23.16 -17.11
N PRO A 9 3.52 23.67 -17.43
CA PRO A 9 4.76 23.19 -16.84
C PRO A 9 4.77 23.19 -15.31
N TRP A 10 4.21 24.24 -14.69
CA TRP A 10 4.15 24.37 -13.23
C TRP A 10 3.29 23.29 -12.56
N LYS A 11 2.20 22.83 -13.20
CA LYS A 11 1.33 21.78 -12.65
C LYS A 11 2.07 20.44 -12.57
N VAL A 12 2.87 20.14 -13.61
CA VAL A 12 3.73 18.95 -13.65
C VAL A 12 4.79 19.02 -12.57
N VAL A 13 5.40 20.19 -12.35
CA VAL A 13 6.37 20.40 -11.26
C VAL A 13 5.73 20.12 -9.90
N ILE A 14 4.53 20.66 -9.62
CA ILE A 14 3.81 20.38 -8.36
C ILE A 14 3.61 18.88 -8.15
N TYR A 15 3.13 18.16 -9.16
CA TYR A 15 2.93 16.72 -9.06
C TYR A 15 4.23 15.95 -8.80
N ARG A 16 5.33 16.35 -9.45
CA ARG A 16 6.66 15.75 -9.20
C ARG A 16 7.16 16.04 -7.79
N CYS A 17 7.00 17.27 -7.30
CA CYS A 17 7.33 17.62 -5.93
C CYS A 17 6.51 16.80 -4.93
N ALA A 18 5.23 16.57 -5.19
CA ALA A 18 4.38 15.72 -4.36
C ALA A 18 4.88 14.26 -4.34
N LEU A 19 5.27 13.69 -5.49
CA LEU A 19 5.86 12.34 -5.55
C LEU A 19 7.12 12.22 -4.67
N VAL A 20 8.04 13.18 -4.78
CA VAL A 20 9.27 13.21 -3.97
C VAL A 20 8.94 13.39 -2.50
N PHE A 21 8.11 14.37 -2.16
CA PHE A 21 7.69 14.64 -0.79
C PHE A 21 7.11 13.39 -0.13
N ILE A 22 6.17 12.72 -0.79
CA ILE A 22 5.49 11.54 -0.23
C ILE A 22 6.45 10.39 -0.07
N THR A 23 7.35 10.16 -1.03
CA THR A 23 8.36 9.11 -0.91
C THR A 23 9.25 9.35 0.31
N LEU A 24 9.77 10.57 0.47
CA LEU A 24 10.60 10.95 1.62
C LEU A 24 9.82 10.89 2.93
N PHE A 25 8.56 11.32 2.92
CA PHE A 25 7.69 11.35 4.08
C PHE A 25 7.36 9.93 4.59
N TRP A 26 7.03 9.00 3.69
CA TRP A 26 6.82 7.60 4.04
C TRP A 26 8.09 6.94 4.59
N ILE A 27 9.25 7.19 3.97
CA ILE A 27 10.55 6.70 4.47
C ILE A 27 10.83 7.27 5.86
N ALA A 28 10.64 8.59 6.04
CA ALA A 28 10.86 9.25 7.32
C ALA A 28 9.98 8.65 8.42
N HIS A 29 8.69 8.43 8.16
CA HIS A 29 7.80 7.77 9.11
C HIS A 29 8.23 6.34 9.42
N MET A 30 8.57 5.54 8.40
CA MET A 30 9.02 4.16 8.58
C MET A 30 10.22 4.05 9.55
N ILE A 31 11.13 5.03 9.56
CA ILE A 31 12.32 5.00 10.44
C ILE A 31 12.15 5.76 11.76
N SER A 32 11.17 6.67 11.87
CA SER A 32 11.04 7.58 13.03
C SER A 32 9.92 7.20 13.99
N LEU A 33 8.84 6.58 13.50
CA LEU A 33 7.68 6.26 14.32
C LEU A 33 7.75 4.81 14.84
N PRO A 34 7.30 4.58 16.09
CA PRO A 34 7.37 3.26 16.69
C PRO A 34 6.42 2.29 15.99
N VAL A 35 6.85 1.02 15.94
CA VAL A 35 6.00 -0.08 15.50
C VAL A 35 5.10 -0.50 16.65
N ALA A 36 3.82 -0.67 16.36
CA ALA A 36 2.87 -1.17 17.33
C ALA A 36 2.32 -2.53 16.87
N VAL A 37 2.33 -3.51 17.78
CA VAL A 37 1.82 -4.86 17.53
C VAL A 37 0.59 -5.06 18.39
N THR A 38 -0.56 -5.12 17.76
CA THR A 38 -1.83 -5.44 18.42
C THR A 38 -1.95 -6.95 18.62
N TYR A 39 -2.98 -7.38 19.34
CA TYR A 39 -3.31 -8.80 19.49
C TYR A 39 -3.42 -9.52 18.13
N ASP A 40 -4.14 -8.92 17.18
CA ASP A 40 -4.27 -9.44 15.82
C ASP A 40 -2.91 -9.48 15.10
N GLY A 41 -2.05 -8.48 15.33
CA GLY A 41 -0.71 -8.46 14.77
C GLY A 41 0.17 -9.61 15.24
N PHE A 42 0.07 -10.00 16.52
CA PHE A 42 0.76 -11.19 17.03
C PHE A 42 0.31 -12.47 16.31
N ILE A 43 -0.99 -12.61 16.04
CA ILE A 43 -1.52 -13.75 15.29
C ILE A 43 -0.90 -13.80 13.88
N TYR A 44 -0.87 -12.68 13.16
CA TYR A 44 -0.29 -12.65 11.82
C TYR A 44 1.22 -12.96 11.79
N ILE A 45 1.95 -12.50 12.81
CA ILE A 45 3.38 -12.77 12.97
C ILE A 45 3.62 -14.27 13.28
N ASP A 46 2.84 -14.89 14.17
CA ASP A 46 2.95 -16.33 14.45
C ASP A 46 2.56 -17.17 13.22
N MET A 47 1.50 -16.78 12.51
CA MET A 47 1.10 -17.45 11.27
C MET A 47 2.20 -17.41 10.20
N ALA A 48 3.03 -16.37 10.17
CA ALA A 48 4.19 -16.30 9.27
C ALA A 48 5.24 -17.36 9.61
N ASP A 49 5.38 -17.74 10.89
CA ASP A 49 6.27 -18.83 11.32
C ASP A 49 5.66 -20.20 11.06
N VAL A 50 4.35 -20.34 11.28
CA VAL A 50 3.62 -21.58 11.02
C VAL A 50 3.74 -21.96 9.54
N LEU A 51 3.51 -21.01 8.63
CA LEU A 51 3.50 -21.24 7.19
C LEU A 51 4.80 -21.90 6.73
N GLY A 52 4.76 -23.12 6.21
CA GLY A 52 5.96 -23.83 5.72
C GLY A 52 6.91 -24.32 6.82
N SER A 53 6.44 -24.48 8.05
CA SER A 53 7.11 -25.20 9.14
C SER A 53 6.42 -26.54 9.43
N SER A 54 6.98 -27.34 10.34
CA SER A 54 6.35 -28.57 10.82
C SER A 54 5.05 -28.35 11.61
N ARG A 55 4.75 -27.10 11.99
CA ARG A 55 3.50 -26.71 12.68
C ARG A 55 2.31 -26.62 11.72
N PHE A 56 2.56 -26.57 10.40
CA PHE A 56 1.50 -26.50 9.40
C PHE A 56 1.03 -27.90 9.02
N PRO A 57 -0.30 -28.17 8.94
CA PRO A 57 -1.40 -27.20 9.05
C PRO A 57 -2.02 -27.05 10.45
N GLN A 58 -1.54 -27.78 11.47
CA GLN A 58 -2.22 -27.92 12.77
C GLN A 58 -2.39 -26.59 13.52
N ASP A 59 -1.37 -25.74 13.52
CA ASP A 59 -1.37 -24.47 14.24
C ASP A 59 -1.86 -23.29 13.36
N TRP A 60 -2.31 -23.56 12.14
CA TRP A 60 -2.79 -22.51 11.25
C TRP A 60 -4.16 -21.98 11.70
N ASN A 61 -4.27 -20.66 11.86
CA ASN A 61 -5.57 -20.04 12.10
C ASN A 61 -6.37 -19.90 10.79
N PHE A 62 -7.30 -20.84 10.57
CA PHE A 62 -8.15 -20.87 9.37
C PHE A 62 -9.13 -19.69 9.25
N ALA A 63 -9.31 -18.87 10.29
CA ALA A 63 -10.12 -17.65 10.20
C ALA A 63 -9.38 -16.49 9.51
N ARG A 64 -8.09 -16.65 9.18
CA ARG A 64 -7.25 -15.61 8.57
C ARG A 64 -6.75 -16.05 7.20
N THR A 65 -6.62 -15.09 6.29
CA THR A 65 -6.15 -15.33 4.92
C THR A 65 -4.62 -15.41 4.86
N PRO A 66 -4.04 -16.19 3.93
CA PRO A 66 -2.61 -16.50 3.96
C PRO A 66 -1.70 -15.40 3.41
N LEU A 67 -2.25 -14.44 2.67
CA LEU A 67 -1.45 -13.47 1.91
C LEU A 67 -0.57 -12.61 2.82
N PHE A 68 -1.13 -12.06 3.91
CA PHE A 68 -0.38 -11.20 4.81
C PHE A 68 0.67 -11.97 5.64
N PRO A 69 0.36 -13.13 6.25
CA PRO A 69 1.39 -14.01 6.84
C PRO A 69 2.51 -14.38 5.86
N LEU A 70 2.18 -14.67 4.60
CA LEU A 70 3.17 -14.98 3.57
C LEU A 70 4.08 -13.77 3.27
N THR A 71 3.51 -12.56 3.14
CA THR A 71 4.33 -11.36 2.91
C THR A 71 5.22 -11.04 4.12
N LEU A 72 4.73 -11.25 5.34
CA LEU A 72 5.53 -11.11 6.55
C LEU A 72 6.67 -12.14 6.59
N LYS A 73 6.41 -13.40 6.23
CA LYS A 73 7.45 -14.43 6.16
C LYS A 73 8.56 -14.04 5.18
N LEU A 74 8.19 -13.55 4.00
CA LEU A 74 9.15 -13.07 3.01
C LEU A 74 9.96 -11.87 3.52
N ALA A 75 9.30 -10.94 4.21
CA ALA A 75 9.98 -9.79 4.81
C ALA A 75 10.94 -10.21 5.94
N PHE A 76 10.55 -11.16 6.79
CA PHE A 76 11.44 -11.71 7.82
C PHE A 76 12.62 -12.49 7.23
N TRP A 77 12.41 -13.19 6.13
CA TRP A 77 13.50 -13.83 5.40
C TRP A 77 14.49 -12.81 4.81
N ALA A 78 14.00 -11.70 4.25
CA ALA A 78 14.84 -10.68 3.61
C ALA A 78 15.54 -9.74 4.61
N PHE A 79 14.86 -9.33 5.68
CA PHE A 79 15.33 -8.28 6.60
C PHE A 79 15.59 -8.78 8.02
N GLY A 80 15.40 -10.08 8.27
CA GLY A 80 15.42 -10.65 9.61
C GLY A 80 14.13 -10.40 10.39
N ARG A 81 13.96 -11.12 11.49
CA ARG A 81 12.79 -11.01 12.37
C ARG A 81 12.91 -9.79 13.28
N GLN A 82 12.49 -8.64 12.77
CA GLN A 82 12.52 -7.38 13.50
C GLN A 82 11.30 -6.50 13.18
N PRO A 83 10.94 -5.53 14.05
CA PRO A 83 9.78 -4.68 13.84
C PRO A 83 9.80 -3.93 12.50
N LEU A 84 10.99 -3.50 12.06
CA LEU A 84 11.16 -2.80 10.78
C LEU A 84 10.72 -3.65 9.58
N ALA A 85 10.93 -4.97 9.62
CA ALA A 85 10.52 -5.86 8.54
C ALA A 85 8.98 -5.90 8.39
N VAL A 86 8.25 -5.82 9.50
CA VAL A 86 6.78 -5.78 9.51
C VAL A 86 6.27 -4.50 8.88
N ILE A 87 6.75 -3.35 9.35
CA ILE A 87 6.29 -2.07 8.82
C ILE A 87 6.80 -1.82 7.40
N ALA A 88 7.94 -2.38 6.98
CA ALA A 88 8.39 -2.28 5.59
C ALA A 88 7.34 -2.84 4.62
N VAL A 89 6.63 -3.91 4.99
CA VAL A 89 5.52 -4.46 4.18
C VAL A 89 4.38 -3.45 4.09
N SER A 90 3.85 -3.00 5.24
CA SER A 90 2.73 -2.06 5.29
C SER A 90 3.08 -0.72 4.62
N SER A 91 4.28 -0.18 4.88
CA SER A 91 4.79 1.06 4.29
C SER A 91 4.93 0.97 2.77
N THR A 92 5.46 -0.14 2.26
CA THR A 92 5.60 -0.34 0.81
C THR A 92 4.24 -0.41 0.13
N LEU A 93 3.29 -1.17 0.69
CA LEU A 93 1.94 -1.30 0.14
C LEU A 93 1.18 0.02 0.19
N GLY A 94 1.29 0.75 1.31
CA GLY A 94 0.66 2.05 1.48
C GLY A 94 1.19 3.08 0.47
N LEU A 95 2.51 3.19 0.33
CA LEU A 95 3.15 4.07 -0.65
C LEU A 95 2.75 3.70 -2.09
N ALA A 96 2.78 2.41 -2.44
CA ALA A 96 2.35 1.95 -3.75
C ALA A 96 0.87 2.29 -4.02
N GLY A 97 0.00 2.13 -3.01
CA GLY A 97 -1.41 2.52 -3.09
C GLY A 97 -1.57 4.01 -3.35
N THR A 98 -0.85 4.86 -2.63
CA THR A 98 -0.85 6.32 -2.84
C THR A 98 -0.39 6.69 -4.26
N PHE A 99 0.62 6.01 -4.81
CA PHE A 99 1.06 6.25 -6.19
C PHE A 99 0.02 5.84 -7.22
N ILE A 100 -0.66 4.71 -7.02
CA ILE A 100 -1.74 4.29 -7.91
C ILE A 100 -2.88 5.31 -7.89
N VAL A 101 -3.32 5.76 -6.70
CA VAL A 101 -4.34 6.82 -6.59
C VAL A 101 -3.88 8.09 -7.29
N GLY A 102 -2.64 8.54 -7.04
CA GLY A 102 -2.07 9.70 -7.70
C GLY A 102 -2.10 9.59 -9.23
N ARG A 103 -1.74 8.42 -9.78
CA ARG A 103 -1.81 8.17 -11.22
C ARG A 103 -3.24 8.22 -11.75
N LEU A 104 -4.19 7.60 -11.05
CA LEU A 104 -5.60 7.60 -11.43
C LEU A 104 -6.20 9.01 -11.39
N VAL A 105 -6.04 9.72 -10.28
CA VAL A 105 -6.55 11.10 -10.15
C VAL A 105 -5.90 12.00 -11.19
N ARG A 106 -4.60 11.87 -11.46
CA ARG A 106 -3.93 12.64 -12.50
C ARG A 106 -4.58 12.43 -13.87
N ARG A 107 -4.92 11.19 -14.19
CA ARG A 107 -5.54 10.83 -15.46
C ARG A 107 -6.92 11.47 -15.64
N TYR A 108 -7.73 11.62 -14.59
CA TYR A 108 -9.12 12.08 -14.72
C TYR A 108 -9.35 13.53 -14.28
N ALA A 109 -8.56 14.05 -13.35
CA ALA A 109 -8.74 15.36 -12.72
C ALA A 109 -7.51 16.29 -12.85
N GLY A 110 -6.41 15.80 -13.44
CA GLY A 110 -5.18 16.57 -13.66
C GLY A 110 -4.18 16.54 -12.51
N GLU A 111 -3.01 17.14 -12.74
CA GLU A 111 -1.83 17.03 -11.90
C GLU A 111 -2.01 17.61 -10.48
N VAL A 112 -2.70 18.75 -10.35
CA VAL A 112 -2.87 19.42 -9.06
C VAL A 112 -3.79 18.62 -8.16
N ALA A 113 -4.92 18.13 -8.70
CA ALA A 113 -5.82 17.27 -7.96
C ALA A 113 -5.12 15.98 -7.50
N ALA A 114 -4.26 15.42 -8.35
CA ALA A 114 -3.46 14.25 -8.00
C ALA A 114 -2.48 14.55 -6.86
N ALA A 115 -1.73 15.65 -6.94
CA ALA A 115 -0.81 16.07 -5.90
C ALA A 115 -1.53 16.23 -4.55
N LEU A 116 -2.69 16.91 -4.54
CA LEU A 116 -3.50 17.10 -3.34
C LEU A 116 -4.00 15.77 -2.78
N ALA A 117 -4.56 14.90 -3.62
CA ALA A 117 -5.06 13.59 -3.19
C ALA A 117 -3.94 12.75 -2.54
N MET A 118 -2.76 12.74 -3.16
CA MET A 118 -1.63 11.99 -2.62
C MET A 118 -1.12 12.58 -1.30
N VAL A 119 -1.04 13.91 -1.17
CA VAL A 119 -0.64 14.59 0.08
C VAL A 119 -1.66 14.32 1.18
N VAL A 120 -2.96 14.42 0.89
CA VAL A 120 -4.03 14.11 1.84
C VAL A 120 -3.91 12.67 2.32
N MET A 121 -3.72 11.69 1.42
CA MET A 121 -3.52 10.30 1.81
C MET A 121 -2.28 10.09 2.67
N ALA A 122 -1.15 10.74 2.34
CA ALA A 122 0.09 10.61 3.10
C ALA A 122 -0.03 11.22 4.50
N LEU A 123 -0.78 12.30 4.66
CA LEU A 123 -0.99 13.00 5.94
C LEU A 123 -2.21 12.48 6.71
N PHE A 124 -3.01 11.58 6.13
CA PHE A 124 -4.24 11.11 6.75
C PHE A 124 -3.89 10.29 8.01
N PRO A 125 -4.38 10.67 9.21
CA PRO A 125 -3.94 10.05 10.46
C PRO A 125 -4.16 8.54 10.51
N THR A 126 -5.25 8.06 9.91
CA THR A 126 -5.54 6.62 9.82
C THR A 126 -4.50 5.88 8.98
N SER A 127 -4.07 6.44 7.85
CA SER A 127 -3.03 5.85 7.03
C SER A 127 -1.70 5.80 7.76
N VAL A 128 -1.34 6.89 8.46
CA VAL A 128 -0.14 6.95 9.30
C VAL A 128 -0.23 5.96 10.46
N ALA A 129 -1.39 5.80 11.10
CA ALA A 129 -1.53 4.82 12.19
C ALA A 129 -1.36 3.39 11.68
N TYR A 130 -2.14 3.00 10.67
CA TYR A 130 -2.17 1.60 10.20
C TYR A 130 -0.90 1.16 9.45
N GLN A 131 -0.11 2.07 8.88
CA GLN A 131 1.20 1.68 8.33
C GLN A 131 2.19 1.23 9.41
N HIS A 132 1.98 1.64 10.67
CA HIS A 132 2.82 1.28 11.82
C HIS A 132 2.24 0.13 12.65
N PHE A 133 1.06 -0.38 12.28
CA PHE A 133 0.48 -1.57 12.87
C PHE A 133 0.74 -2.82 12.03
N ALA A 134 1.00 -3.94 12.69
CA ALA A 134 1.16 -5.26 12.09
C ALA A 134 -0.19 -5.85 11.63
N LEU A 135 -0.95 -5.12 10.82
CA LEU A 135 -2.32 -5.46 10.46
C LEU A 135 -2.56 -5.39 8.94
N THR A 136 -3.74 -5.82 8.51
CA THR A 136 -4.08 -6.04 7.10
C THR A 136 -4.74 -4.84 6.41
N GLU A 137 -5.06 -3.76 7.12
CA GLU A 137 -5.86 -2.64 6.59
C GLU A 137 -5.12 -1.91 5.47
N VAL A 138 -3.81 -1.66 5.62
CA VAL A 138 -3.03 -0.99 4.57
C VAL A 138 -2.93 -1.85 3.32
N GLY A 139 -2.72 -3.16 3.49
CA GLY A 139 -2.74 -4.10 2.38
C GLY A 139 -4.11 -4.17 1.69
N THR A 140 -5.19 -4.19 2.48
CA THR A 140 -6.56 -4.18 1.97
C THR A 140 -6.84 -2.92 1.16
N ALA A 141 -6.48 -1.75 1.68
CA ALA A 141 -6.62 -0.47 0.98
C ALA A 141 -5.83 -0.47 -0.34
N PHE A 142 -4.58 -0.96 -0.32
CA PHE A 142 -3.77 -1.12 -1.52
C PHE A 142 -4.46 -2.00 -2.57
N PHE A 143 -4.93 -3.19 -2.20
CA PHE A 143 -5.56 -4.11 -3.16
C PHE A 143 -6.88 -3.56 -3.70
N LEU A 144 -7.68 -2.87 -2.89
CA LEU A 144 -8.90 -2.20 -3.38
C LEU A 144 -8.58 -1.11 -4.41
N VAL A 145 -7.55 -0.31 -4.15
CA VAL A 145 -7.06 0.70 -5.10
C VAL A 145 -6.50 0.04 -6.37
N LEU A 146 -5.77 -1.08 -6.24
CA LEU A 146 -5.24 -1.82 -7.37
C LEU A 146 -6.34 -2.41 -8.25
N ILE A 147 -7.39 -2.98 -7.65
CA ILE A 147 -8.58 -3.47 -8.36
C ILE A 147 -9.28 -2.32 -9.06
N ALA A 148 -9.52 -1.20 -8.38
CA ALA A 148 -10.10 -0.01 -9.00
C ALA A 148 -9.26 0.49 -10.18
N ALA A 149 -7.94 0.49 -10.04
CA ALA A 149 -7.04 0.85 -11.13
C ALA A 149 -7.18 -0.10 -12.32
N ALA A 150 -7.17 -1.42 -12.08
CA ALA A 150 -7.33 -2.43 -13.12
C ALA A 150 -8.66 -2.29 -13.88
N LEU A 151 -9.75 -1.96 -13.17
CA LEU A 151 -11.07 -1.74 -13.79
C LEU A 151 -11.12 -0.48 -14.67
N LEU A 152 -10.34 0.55 -14.33
CA LEU A 152 -10.24 1.84 -15.02
C LEU A 152 -9.19 1.88 -16.13
N LEU A 153 -8.34 0.84 -16.23
CA LEU A 153 -7.43 0.71 -17.37
C LEU A 153 -8.25 0.49 -18.66
N PRO A 154 -7.88 1.13 -19.79
CA PRO A 154 -8.48 0.82 -21.07
C PRO A 154 -8.35 -0.69 -21.33
N ALA A 155 -9.43 -1.32 -21.75
CA ALA A 155 -9.33 -2.71 -22.21
C ALA A 155 -8.70 -2.71 -23.61
N ASP A 156 -7.64 -3.50 -23.80
CA ASP A 156 -7.00 -3.68 -25.11
C ASP A 156 -7.87 -4.49 -26.09
N ARG A 157 -8.97 -5.08 -25.60
CA ARG A 157 -9.96 -5.81 -26.39
C ARG A 157 -11.37 -5.36 -26.01
N PRO A 158 -12.32 -5.35 -26.97
CA PRO A 158 -13.73 -5.13 -26.65
C PRO A 158 -14.16 -6.13 -25.58
N ARG A 159 -14.67 -5.64 -24.45
CA ARG A 159 -15.23 -6.48 -23.39
C ARG A 159 -16.47 -7.16 -23.97
N GLN A 160 -16.35 -8.41 -24.38
CA GLN A 160 -17.51 -9.26 -24.64
C GLN A 160 -18.12 -9.59 -23.28
N VAL A 161 -18.97 -8.69 -22.80
CA VAL A 161 -19.86 -8.98 -21.68
C VAL A 161 -21.10 -9.57 -22.35
N TRP A 162 -21.15 -10.91 -22.37
CA TRP A 162 -22.22 -11.81 -22.82
C TRP A 162 -23.20 -11.24 -23.85
#